data_AF-A0A970QED4-F1
#
_entry.id   AF-A0A970QED4-F1
#
_cell.length_a   1.000
_cell.length_b   1.000
_cell.length_c   1.000
_cell.angle_alpha   90.00
_cell.angle_beta   90.00
_cell.angle_gamma   90.00
#
_symmetry.space_group_name_H-M   'P 1'
#
loop_
_entity.id
_entity.type
_entity.pdbx_description
1 polymer ?
#
loop_
_entity_poly.entity_id
_entity_poly.type
_entity_poly.pdbx_seq_one_letter_code
_entity_poly.pdbx_strand_id
1 'polypeptide(L)'
;MIVAVWNIILFFMAAHCEGISALEDLSLDGGFRLSAIRSSMNPLEIGRVLVKDESLPSLWRLCQWGSNFSLEGAEPTKRADGSIVLANEAKEIVLFPGGLSGEGVCLTVRGGVEYGDRLRQKNEQWAHLLVEQSLRDLSMKDLRALHFSLDFQVIRCVADTDETMDPGLHTAQTSAYWNIHNNNPQSEDYRDMIWFGVPIYDVRYPIPPGHQAVDQGNEDSTGKFICTMEGSRFYDSPVEIRQWYTVDCDLVPLLKEALDAAQSRGFLVKTCAEDLSFGGFNLGWEVPGSYTCSIHFKNLKLEKQSCNK
;
A
#
# COMPACT_ATOMS: atom_id res chain seq x y z
N MET A 1 -10.23 -42.76 -54.88
CA MET A 1 -9.60 -43.24 -53.64
C MET A 1 -9.29 -42.00 -52.81
N ILE A 2 -10.21 -41.63 -51.90
CA ILE A 2 -10.14 -40.40 -51.10
C ILE A 2 -9.56 -40.79 -49.75
N VAL A 3 -8.43 -40.20 -49.37
CA VAL A 3 -7.85 -40.33 -48.02
C VAL A 3 -8.24 -39.07 -47.25
N ALA A 4 -9.06 -39.23 -46.23
CA ALA A 4 -9.40 -38.17 -45.28
C ALA A 4 -8.32 -38.12 -44.18
N VAL A 5 -7.64 -36.99 -44.03
CA VAL A 5 -6.73 -36.72 -42.92
C VAL A 5 -7.53 -35.99 -41.84
N TRP A 6 -7.67 -36.62 -40.69
CA TRP A 6 -8.25 -36.00 -39.49
C TRP A 6 -7.14 -35.29 -38.72
N ASN A 7 -7.20 -33.96 -38.62
CA ASN A 7 -6.38 -33.19 -37.69
C ASN A 7 -7.04 -33.21 -36.31
N ILE A 8 -6.38 -33.84 -35.34
CA ILE A 8 -6.74 -33.74 -33.92
C ILE A 8 -6.07 -32.48 -33.38
N ILE A 9 -6.86 -31.44 -33.10
CA ILE A 9 -6.40 -30.26 -32.34
C ILE A 9 -6.59 -30.58 -30.86
N LEU A 10 -5.49 -30.79 -30.15
CA LEU A 10 -5.46 -30.86 -28.69
C LEU A 10 -5.57 -29.44 -28.12
N PHE A 11 -6.74 -29.09 -27.59
CA PHE A 11 -6.90 -27.92 -26.72
C PHE A 11 -6.31 -28.25 -25.35
N PHE A 12 -5.17 -27.67 -25.02
CA PHE A 12 -4.74 -27.54 -23.63
C PHE A 12 -5.63 -26.49 -22.96
N MET A 13 -6.64 -26.93 -22.21
CA MET A 13 -7.25 -26.07 -21.19
C MET A 13 -6.20 -25.86 -20.10
N ALA A 14 -5.62 -24.67 -20.04
CA ALA A 14 -4.94 -24.21 -18.85
C ALA A 14 -5.97 -24.19 -17.72
N ALA A 15 -5.81 -25.07 -16.74
CA ALA A 15 -6.59 -25.03 -15.51
C ALA A 15 -6.40 -23.64 -14.89
N HIS A 16 -7.46 -22.84 -14.86
CA HIS A 16 -7.50 -21.63 -14.04
C HIS A 16 -7.47 -22.09 -12.59
N CYS A 17 -6.29 -22.05 -11.97
CA CYS A 17 -6.18 -22.16 -10.53
C CYS A 17 -6.64 -20.80 -9.98
N GLU A 18 -7.90 -20.69 -9.56
CA GLU A 18 -8.37 -19.49 -8.87
C GLU A 18 -7.51 -19.27 -7.62
N GLY A 19 -6.85 -18.11 -7.54
CA GLY A 19 -6.04 -17.74 -6.38
C GLY A 19 -6.94 -17.49 -5.17
N ILE A 20 -6.41 -17.77 -3.98
CA ILE A 20 -7.13 -17.47 -2.72
C ILE A 20 -6.73 -16.05 -2.30
N SER A 21 -7.70 -15.17 -2.02
CA SER A 21 -7.38 -13.83 -1.49
C SER A 21 -6.66 -13.94 -0.14
N ALA A 22 -5.56 -13.21 -0.01
CA ALA A 22 -4.85 -12.98 1.25
C ALA A 22 -5.35 -11.73 1.98
N LEU A 23 -6.23 -10.95 1.35
CA LEU A 23 -6.92 -9.81 1.94
C LEU A 23 -8.37 -10.17 2.30
N GLU A 24 -8.84 -9.62 3.42
CA GLU A 24 -10.19 -9.80 3.95
C GLU A 24 -11.01 -8.51 3.83
N ASP A 25 -12.33 -8.60 3.85
CA ASP A 25 -13.27 -7.45 3.82
C ASP A 25 -12.93 -6.41 2.74
N LEU A 26 -12.71 -6.87 1.49
CA LEU A 26 -12.42 -5.97 0.37
C LEU A 26 -13.63 -5.07 0.02
N SER A 27 -14.85 -5.44 0.39
CA SER A 27 -16.03 -4.58 0.28
C SER A 27 -16.03 -3.43 1.30
N LEU A 28 -15.19 -3.52 2.34
CA LEU A 28 -15.09 -2.57 3.44
C LEU A 28 -16.43 -2.38 4.16
N ASP A 29 -17.16 -3.49 4.38
CA ASP A 29 -18.46 -3.45 5.05
C ASP A 29 -18.30 -3.20 6.55
N GLY A 30 -17.24 -3.76 7.15
CA GLY A 30 -16.86 -3.50 8.53
C GLY A 30 -16.27 -2.10 8.75
N GLY A 31 -15.99 -1.33 7.70
CA GLY A 31 -15.32 -0.03 7.76
C GLY A 31 -13.86 -0.14 8.25
N PHE A 32 -13.37 0.95 8.84
CA PHE A 32 -11.97 1.05 9.28
C PHE A 32 -11.87 1.23 10.80
N ARG A 33 -10.87 0.61 11.42
CA ARG A 33 -10.33 1.07 12.70
C ARG A 33 -9.55 2.35 12.44
N LEU A 34 -9.83 3.44 13.14
CA LEU A 34 -9.12 4.70 12.97
C LEU A 34 -7.87 4.70 13.86
N SER A 35 -6.70 4.99 13.28
CA SER A 35 -5.48 5.14 14.05
C SER A 35 -5.44 6.46 14.82
N ALA A 36 -4.65 6.51 15.90
CA ALA A 36 -4.13 7.75 16.43
C ALA A 36 -3.25 8.46 15.38
N ILE A 37 -2.96 9.74 15.60
CA ILE A 37 -2.10 10.53 14.68
C ILE A 37 -0.61 10.19 14.82
N ARG A 38 -0.20 9.45 15.85
CA ARG A 38 1.18 8.99 16.05
C ARG A 38 1.19 7.53 16.50
N SER A 39 2.17 6.76 16.02
CA SER A 39 2.37 5.35 16.41
C SER A 39 2.72 5.17 17.88
N SER A 40 3.27 6.20 18.53
CA SER A 40 3.62 6.21 19.95
C SER A 40 2.45 6.46 20.89
N MET A 41 1.26 6.80 20.38
CA MET A 41 0.09 7.06 21.21
C MET A 41 -0.59 5.77 21.69
N ASN A 42 -1.20 5.85 22.87
CA ASN A 42 -1.98 4.76 23.46
C ASN A 42 -3.34 5.30 23.97
N PRO A 43 -4.48 4.77 23.49
CA PRO A 43 -4.60 3.68 22.52
C PRO A 43 -4.13 4.07 21.10
N LEU A 44 -3.57 3.11 20.38
CA LEU A 44 -3.14 3.27 18.98
C LEU A 44 -4.33 3.36 18.03
N GLU A 45 -5.43 2.69 18.36
CA GLU A 45 -6.68 2.71 17.62
C GLU A 45 -7.72 3.44 18.46
N ILE A 46 -8.28 4.51 17.91
CA ILE A 46 -9.09 5.49 18.66
C ILE A 46 -10.58 5.44 18.29
N GLY A 47 -10.97 4.58 17.37
CA GLY A 47 -12.38 4.39 17.02
C GLY A 47 -12.60 3.54 15.77
N ARG A 48 -13.86 3.48 15.32
CA ARG A 48 -14.26 2.91 14.04
C ARG A 48 -14.91 4.00 13.19
N VAL A 49 -14.62 4.01 11.90
CA VAL A 49 -15.16 4.99 10.95
C VAL A 49 -15.58 4.33 9.65
N LEU A 50 -16.48 4.99 8.90
CA LEU A 50 -16.98 4.52 7.60
C LEU A 50 -17.58 3.10 7.65
N VAL A 51 -18.22 2.74 8.77
CA VAL A 51 -18.86 1.44 8.97
C VAL A 51 -20.15 1.35 8.15
N LYS A 52 -20.30 0.31 7.33
CA LYS A 52 -21.53 0.03 6.57
C LYS A 52 -22.43 -0.96 7.33
N ASP A 53 -21.82 -1.94 7.97
CA ASP A 53 -22.47 -2.96 8.81
C ASP A 53 -21.81 -3.02 10.20
N GLU A 54 -22.55 -2.58 11.22
CA GLU A 54 -22.09 -2.57 12.61
C GLU A 54 -21.87 -3.97 13.20
N SER A 55 -22.46 -5.02 12.60
CA SER A 55 -22.30 -6.40 13.04
C SER A 55 -20.97 -7.02 12.61
N LEU A 56 -20.29 -6.43 11.62
CA LEU A 56 -19.00 -6.89 11.12
C LEU A 56 -17.84 -6.19 11.84
N PRO A 57 -16.73 -6.90 12.11
CA PRO A 57 -15.52 -6.25 12.63
C PRO A 57 -14.88 -5.39 11.54
N SER A 58 -14.31 -4.24 11.90
CA SER A 58 -13.40 -3.52 11.00
C SER A 58 -12.10 -4.31 10.91
N LEU A 59 -11.79 -4.90 9.75
CA LEU A 59 -10.53 -5.62 9.52
C LEU A 59 -9.41 -4.72 9.00
N TRP A 60 -9.78 -3.63 8.32
CA TRP A 60 -8.87 -2.60 7.87
C TRP A 60 -8.63 -1.52 8.91
N ARG A 61 -7.48 -0.87 8.83
CA ARG A 61 -7.14 0.34 9.58
C ARG A 61 -7.01 1.52 8.61
N LEU A 62 -7.59 2.66 8.98
CA LEU A 62 -7.36 3.95 8.35
C LEU A 62 -6.31 4.68 9.16
N CYS A 63 -5.13 4.84 8.58
CA CYS A 63 -3.97 5.44 9.21
C CYS A 63 -3.85 6.91 8.86
N GLN A 64 -3.58 7.72 9.89
CA GLN A 64 -3.42 9.17 9.78
C GLN A 64 -2.11 9.64 10.45
N TRP A 65 -1.03 8.88 10.26
CA TRP A 65 0.26 9.12 10.92
C TRP A 65 0.82 10.51 10.61
N GLY A 66 1.48 11.12 11.60
CA GLY A 66 2.11 12.43 11.50
C GLY A 66 1.18 13.60 11.18
N SER A 67 -0.13 13.37 11.13
CA SER A 67 -1.17 14.38 10.88
C SER A 67 -1.30 15.35 12.05
N ASN A 68 -1.52 16.63 11.75
CA ASN A 68 -1.93 17.63 12.74
C ASN A 68 -3.46 17.68 12.94
N PHE A 69 -4.21 16.99 12.07
CA PHE A 69 -5.66 17.07 11.97
C PHE A 69 -6.28 15.68 12.11
N SER A 70 -6.73 15.31 13.31
CA SER A 70 -7.36 14.00 13.53
C SER A 70 -8.75 13.92 12.86
N LEU A 71 -9.12 12.74 12.36
CA LEU A 71 -10.49 12.41 11.94
C LEU A 71 -11.36 11.91 13.11
N GLU A 72 -10.83 11.86 14.33
CA GLU A 72 -11.61 11.52 15.51
C GLU A 72 -12.78 12.47 15.69
N GLY A 73 -13.99 11.92 15.83
CA GLY A 73 -15.23 12.70 15.96
C GLY A 73 -15.71 13.36 14.65
N ALA A 74 -15.05 13.12 13.52
CA ALA A 74 -15.58 13.55 12.22
C ALA A 74 -16.80 12.71 11.83
N GLU A 75 -17.86 13.38 11.38
CA GLU A 75 -19.13 12.73 11.04
C GLU A 75 -19.19 12.36 9.54
N PRO A 76 -19.45 11.09 9.20
CA PRO A 76 -19.52 10.67 7.81
C PRO A 76 -20.79 11.19 7.11
N THR A 77 -20.65 11.63 5.86
CA THR A 77 -21.77 12.08 5.02
C THR A 77 -22.03 11.08 3.90
N LYS A 78 -23.26 10.56 3.80
CA LYS A 78 -23.69 9.72 2.68
C LYS A 78 -24.11 10.57 1.48
N ARG A 79 -23.61 10.25 0.29
CA ARG A 79 -23.97 10.88 -0.98
C ARG A 79 -25.08 10.11 -1.69
N ALA A 80 -25.72 10.75 -2.68
CA ALA A 80 -26.81 10.16 -3.45
C ALA A 80 -26.38 8.96 -4.31
N ASP A 81 -25.10 8.88 -4.67
CA ASP A 81 -24.49 7.75 -5.39
C ASP A 81 -24.13 6.57 -4.47
N GLY A 82 -24.48 6.64 -3.18
CA GLY A 82 -24.19 5.62 -2.18
C GLY A 82 -22.78 5.70 -1.58
N SER A 83 -21.91 6.59 -2.07
CA SER A 83 -20.59 6.80 -1.45
C SER A 83 -20.71 7.46 -0.08
N ILE A 84 -19.76 7.16 0.80
CA ILE A 84 -19.65 7.72 2.15
C ILE A 84 -18.38 8.55 2.22
N VAL A 85 -18.50 9.80 2.68
CA VAL A 85 -17.39 10.73 2.82
C VAL A 85 -17.08 10.94 4.28
N LEU A 86 -15.82 10.86 4.66
CA LEU A 86 -15.31 11.30 5.95
C LEU A 86 -14.20 12.32 5.70
N ALA A 87 -14.32 13.51 6.27
CA ALA A 87 -13.39 14.59 5.98
C ALA A 87 -13.22 15.56 7.16
N ASN A 88 -12.09 16.25 7.15
CA ASN A 88 -11.84 17.49 7.87
C ASN A 88 -11.14 18.48 6.91
N GLU A 89 -10.62 19.58 7.43
CA GLU A 89 -9.93 20.61 6.65
C GLU A 89 -8.69 20.11 5.91
N ALA A 90 -7.98 19.10 6.45
CA ALA A 90 -6.71 18.63 5.90
C ALA A 90 -6.86 17.38 5.06
N LYS A 91 -7.85 16.51 5.32
CA LYS A 91 -7.97 15.23 4.62
C LYS A 91 -9.41 14.81 4.35
N GLU A 92 -9.59 14.04 3.28
CA GLU A 92 -10.88 13.49 2.87
C GLU A 92 -10.71 12.04 2.41
N ILE A 93 -11.64 11.19 2.83
CA ILE A 93 -11.81 9.82 2.38
C ILE A 93 -13.18 9.70 1.74
N VAL A 94 -13.23 9.17 0.52
CA VAL A 94 -14.48 8.76 -0.12
C VAL A 94 -14.46 7.25 -0.26
N LEU A 95 -15.37 6.57 0.45
CA LEU A 95 -15.60 5.15 0.34
C LEU A 95 -16.76 4.90 -0.62
N PHE A 96 -16.49 4.21 -1.74
CA PHE A 96 -17.54 3.85 -2.69
C PHE A 96 -18.25 2.54 -2.27
N PRO A 97 -19.48 2.29 -2.78
CA PRO A 97 -20.30 1.15 -2.36
C PRO A 97 -19.61 -0.21 -2.43
N GLY A 98 -18.90 -0.51 -3.52
CA GLY A 98 -18.21 -1.80 -3.71
C GLY A 98 -16.85 -1.93 -3.01
N GLY A 99 -16.38 -0.91 -2.28
CA GLY A 99 -15.11 -0.97 -1.56
C GLY A 99 -13.90 -1.23 -2.47
N LEU A 100 -12.82 -1.75 -1.92
CA LEU A 100 -11.56 -2.00 -2.61
C LEU A 100 -11.64 -3.05 -3.72
N SER A 101 -12.59 -3.99 -3.67
CA SER A 101 -12.83 -4.96 -4.76
C SER A 101 -13.73 -4.43 -5.88
N GLY A 102 -14.43 -3.31 -5.65
CA GLY A 102 -15.37 -2.69 -6.59
C GLY A 102 -14.90 -1.32 -7.04
N GLU A 103 -15.72 -0.28 -6.79
CA GLU A 103 -15.43 1.08 -7.24
C GLU A 103 -14.33 1.77 -6.45
N GLY A 104 -13.94 1.28 -5.28
CA GLY A 104 -12.71 1.67 -4.60
C GLY A 104 -12.83 2.65 -3.44
N VAL A 105 -11.70 3.30 -3.16
CA VAL A 105 -11.55 4.35 -2.14
C VAL A 105 -10.74 5.50 -2.75
N CYS A 106 -11.17 6.73 -2.48
CA CYS A 106 -10.39 7.92 -2.76
C CYS A 106 -9.79 8.48 -1.46
N LEU A 107 -8.49 8.74 -1.46
CA LEU A 107 -7.75 9.34 -0.35
C LEU A 107 -7.19 10.69 -0.78
N THR A 108 -7.50 11.73 -0.02
CA THR A 108 -7.04 13.11 -0.28
C THR A 108 -6.35 13.69 0.94
N VAL A 109 -5.17 14.26 0.73
CA VAL A 109 -4.41 15.02 1.73
C VAL A 109 -4.17 16.44 1.20
N ARG A 110 -4.31 17.44 2.06
CA ARG A 110 -4.05 18.86 1.77
C ARG A 110 -2.84 19.29 2.60
N GLY A 111 -1.66 19.08 2.05
CA GLY A 111 -0.38 19.38 2.69
C GLY A 111 -0.26 20.83 3.12
N GLY A 112 -0.78 21.78 2.34
CA GLY A 112 -0.81 23.20 2.74
C GLY A 112 -1.57 23.43 4.06
N VAL A 113 -2.62 22.65 4.33
CA VAL A 113 -3.33 22.71 5.62
C VAL A 113 -2.52 22.02 6.71
N GLU A 114 -1.95 20.84 6.43
CA GLU A 114 -1.11 20.09 7.39
C GLU A 114 0.09 20.90 7.90
N TYR A 115 0.75 21.66 7.03
CA TYR A 115 1.98 22.39 7.34
C TYR A 115 1.78 23.89 7.58
N GLY A 116 0.63 24.45 7.18
CA GLY A 116 0.34 25.89 7.26
C GLY A 116 1.27 26.71 6.38
N ASP A 117 1.69 27.87 6.87
CA ASP A 117 2.52 28.84 6.12
C ASP A 117 4.01 28.48 6.08
N ARG A 118 4.39 27.24 6.35
CA ARG A 118 5.80 26.81 6.35
C ARG A 118 6.00 25.46 5.69
N LEU A 119 7.21 25.25 5.18
CA LEU A 119 7.67 23.92 4.79
C LEU A 119 8.07 23.06 6.01
N ARG A 120 7.88 21.75 5.86
CA ARG A 120 8.33 20.74 6.83
C ARG A 120 9.85 20.82 7.01
N GLN A 121 10.33 20.66 8.23
CA GLN A 121 11.75 20.65 8.54
C GLN A 121 12.26 19.21 8.73
N LYS A 122 13.57 19.03 8.58
CA LYS A 122 14.22 17.73 8.80
C LYS A 122 13.90 17.19 10.19
N ASN A 123 13.68 15.88 10.30
CA ASN A 123 13.29 15.15 11.51
C ASN A 123 11.87 15.42 12.04
N GLU A 124 11.08 16.29 11.41
CA GLU A 124 9.66 16.38 11.73
C GLU A 124 8.89 15.16 11.21
N GLN A 125 7.73 14.89 11.79
CA GLN A 125 6.75 13.96 11.23
C GLN A 125 6.17 14.51 9.93
N TRP A 126 5.61 13.65 9.09
CA TRP A 126 4.86 14.06 7.91
C TRP A 126 3.51 13.36 7.85
N ALA A 127 2.57 13.98 7.14
CA ALA A 127 1.23 13.45 7.02
C ALA A 127 1.21 12.18 6.16
N HIS A 128 0.66 11.12 6.73
CA HIS A 128 0.25 9.90 6.06
C HIS A 128 -1.27 9.80 6.02
N LEU A 129 -1.79 9.24 4.93
CA LEU A 129 -3.16 8.77 4.87
C LEU A 129 -3.20 7.42 4.14
N LEU A 130 -3.27 6.34 4.90
CA LEU A 130 -3.12 4.97 4.39
C LEU A 130 -4.31 4.10 4.78
N VAL A 131 -4.60 3.10 3.96
CA VAL A 131 -5.39 1.92 4.37
C VAL A 131 -4.42 0.78 4.66
N GLU A 132 -4.66 0.05 5.75
CA GLU A 132 -3.78 -1.02 6.19
C GLU A 132 -4.55 -2.27 6.62
N GLN A 133 -3.96 -3.44 6.40
CA GLN A 133 -4.49 -4.70 6.91
C GLN A 133 -3.35 -5.59 7.41
N SER A 134 -3.54 -6.22 8.56
CA SER A 134 -2.64 -7.27 9.04
C SER A 134 -2.84 -8.52 8.19
N LEU A 135 -1.74 -9.09 7.72
CA LEU A 135 -1.75 -10.32 6.93
C LEU A 135 -1.46 -11.51 7.86
N ARG A 136 -2.14 -12.63 7.63
CA ARG A 136 -2.00 -13.86 8.42
C ARG A 136 -1.75 -15.04 7.50
N ASP A 137 -0.99 -16.01 7.99
CA ASP A 137 -0.75 -17.30 7.31
C ASP A 137 -0.26 -17.14 5.86
N LEU A 138 0.64 -16.19 5.63
CA LEU A 138 1.20 -15.85 4.33
C LEU A 138 2.73 -15.99 4.34
N SER A 139 3.20 -17.24 4.51
CA SER A 139 4.61 -17.61 4.49
C SER A 139 5.12 -17.87 3.08
N MET A 140 6.32 -17.36 2.77
CA MET A 140 7.01 -17.61 1.51
C MET A 140 7.25 -19.10 1.24
N LYS A 141 7.38 -19.93 2.28
CA LYS A 141 7.54 -21.38 2.15
C LYS A 141 6.35 -22.06 1.45
N ASP A 142 5.15 -21.51 1.64
CA ASP A 142 3.90 -22.10 1.12
C ASP A 142 3.47 -21.47 -0.21
N LEU A 143 4.18 -20.43 -0.67
CA LEU A 143 3.83 -19.64 -1.84
C LEU A 143 4.62 -20.07 -3.07
N ARG A 144 3.88 -20.43 -4.12
CA ARG A 144 4.43 -20.51 -5.49
C ARG A 144 4.46 -19.12 -6.13
N ALA A 145 3.37 -18.37 -5.97
CA ALA A 145 3.20 -17.00 -6.44
C ALA A 145 2.29 -16.25 -5.47
N LEU A 146 2.46 -14.94 -5.40
CA LEU A 146 1.59 -14.02 -4.68
C LEU A 146 1.28 -12.85 -5.59
N HIS A 147 0.12 -12.90 -6.24
CA HIS A 147 -0.28 -11.95 -7.26
C HIS A 147 -0.88 -10.70 -6.62
N PHE A 148 -0.25 -9.55 -6.84
CA PHE A 148 -0.76 -8.25 -6.44
C PHE A 148 -1.27 -7.49 -7.67
N SER A 149 -2.51 -7.01 -7.59
CA SER A 149 -3.10 -6.16 -8.62
C SER A 149 -3.83 -4.98 -8.00
N LEU A 150 -3.72 -3.81 -8.64
CA LEU A 150 -4.36 -2.58 -8.19
C LEU A 150 -4.60 -1.65 -9.38
N ASP A 151 -5.84 -1.19 -9.55
CA ASP A 151 -6.12 -0.06 -10.43
C ASP A 151 -6.02 1.24 -9.63
N PHE A 152 -5.36 2.24 -10.18
CA PHE A 152 -5.27 3.55 -9.55
C PHE A 152 -5.38 4.71 -10.54
N GLN A 153 -5.80 5.86 -10.01
CA GLN A 153 -5.79 7.13 -10.71
C GLN A 153 -5.36 8.23 -9.73
N VAL A 154 -4.27 8.94 -10.03
CA VAL A 154 -3.92 10.17 -9.33
C VAL A 154 -4.85 11.28 -9.84
N ILE A 155 -5.82 11.70 -9.04
CA ILE A 155 -6.83 12.70 -9.45
C ILE A 155 -6.22 14.10 -9.51
N ARG A 156 -5.32 14.40 -8.56
CA ARG A 156 -4.58 15.66 -8.47
C ARG A 156 -3.33 15.47 -7.62
N CYS A 157 -2.32 16.27 -7.90
CA CYS A 157 -1.17 16.49 -7.03
C CYS A 157 -0.57 17.85 -7.40
N VAL A 158 -0.84 18.87 -6.58
CA VAL A 158 -0.46 20.26 -6.87
C VAL A 158 0.19 20.84 -5.64
N ALA A 159 1.29 21.59 -5.80
CA ALA A 159 1.93 22.29 -4.71
C ALA A 159 0.98 23.37 -4.15
N ASP A 160 0.90 23.47 -2.83
CA ASP A 160 0.08 24.47 -2.13
C ASP A 160 0.89 25.72 -1.73
N THR A 161 2.13 25.82 -2.20
CA THR A 161 3.06 26.91 -1.86
C THR A 161 3.95 27.27 -3.05
N ASP A 162 4.33 28.55 -3.11
CA ASP A 162 5.34 29.08 -4.03
C ASP A 162 6.75 28.99 -3.43
N GLU A 163 6.89 28.56 -2.17
CA GLU A 163 8.21 28.34 -1.56
C GLU A 163 8.99 27.23 -2.28
N THR A 164 10.30 27.40 -2.35
CA THR A 164 11.17 26.41 -2.98
C THR A 164 11.26 25.14 -2.13
N MET A 165 10.62 24.07 -2.60
CA MET A 165 10.66 22.76 -1.97
C MET A 165 11.96 22.00 -2.27
N ASP A 166 12.65 21.55 -1.21
CA ASP A 166 13.74 20.57 -1.32
C ASP A 166 13.18 19.18 -1.72
N PRO A 167 13.50 18.63 -2.90
CA PRO A 167 12.99 17.34 -3.36
C PRO A 167 13.51 16.14 -2.53
N GLY A 168 14.56 16.30 -1.73
CA GLY A 168 15.02 15.30 -0.77
C GLY A 168 14.19 15.24 0.51
N LEU A 169 13.43 16.30 0.81
CA LEU A 169 12.65 16.44 2.04
C LEU A 169 11.13 16.55 1.79
N HIS A 170 10.73 17.09 0.65
CA HIS A 170 9.36 17.44 0.31
C HIS A 170 8.92 16.70 -0.96
N THR A 171 7.86 15.91 -0.82
CA THR A 171 7.19 15.22 -1.92
C THR A 171 5.74 14.92 -1.53
N ALA A 172 4.96 14.42 -2.49
CA ALA A 172 3.76 13.65 -2.27
C ALA A 172 3.93 12.34 -3.04
N GLN A 173 3.94 11.23 -2.33
CA GLN A 173 4.21 9.92 -2.90
C GLN A 173 3.24 8.87 -2.39
N THR A 174 3.03 7.83 -3.19
CA THR A 174 2.22 6.68 -2.84
C THR A 174 2.89 5.39 -3.32
N SER A 175 2.85 4.38 -2.46
CA SER A 175 3.37 3.05 -2.69
C SER A 175 2.47 2.03 -1.99
N ALA A 176 2.48 0.81 -2.48
CA ALA A 176 2.04 -0.35 -1.72
C ALA A 176 3.24 -0.91 -0.95
N TYR A 177 3.14 -1.02 0.37
CA TYR A 177 4.18 -1.61 1.21
C TYR A 177 3.69 -2.83 1.97
N TRP A 178 4.63 -3.75 2.18
CA TRP A 178 4.49 -4.89 3.06
C TRP A 178 5.61 -4.89 4.10
N ASN A 179 5.26 -5.16 5.36
CA ASN A 179 6.27 -5.61 6.31
C ASN A 179 6.44 -7.12 6.17
N ILE A 180 7.68 -7.55 5.99
CA ILE A 180 8.04 -8.96 5.79
C ILE A 180 8.97 -9.36 6.91
N HIS A 181 8.52 -10.29 7.75
CA HIS A 181 9.27 -10.73 8.93
C HIS A 181 9.94 -12.08 8.67
N ASN A 182 11.14 -12.26 9.21
CA ASN A 182 11.68 -13.59 9.45
C ASN A 182 10.88 -14.24 10.60
N ASN A 183 10.17 -15.32 10.28
CA ASN A 183 9.35 -16.08 11.21
C ASN A 183 9.97 -17.43 11.61
N ASN A 184 11.22 -17.70 11.24
CA ASN A 184 11.93 -18.91 11.65
C ASN A 184 12.56 -18.71 13.05
N PRO A 185 12.05 -19.38 14.10
CA PRO A 185 12.56 -19.21 15.46
C PRO A 185 13.99 -19.76 15.67
N GLN A 186 14.55 -20.46 14.68
CA GLN A 186 15.92 -20.97 14.71
C GLN A 186 16.92 -20.03 14.02
N SER A 187 16.45 -19.01 13.30
CA SER A 187 17.32 -18.03 12.66
C SER A 187 17.83 -17.00 13.68
N GLU A 188 19.07 -16.57 13.54
CA GLU A 188 19.62 -15.45 14.32
C GLU A 188 18.89 -14.13 14.01
N ASP A 189 18.25 -14.03 12.84
CA ASP A 189 17.48 -12.87 12.39
C ASP A 189 15.99 -12.95 12.76
N TYR A 190 15.60 -13.88 13.63
CA TYR A 190 14.19 -14.10 13.97
C TYR A 190 13.49 -12.80 14.44
N ARG A 191 12.32 -12.52 13.84
CA ARG A 191 11.49 -11.31 13.98
C ARG A 191 12.04 -10.04 13.35
N ASP A 192 13.28 -10.06 12.85
CA ASP A 192 13.76 -8.96 12.03
C ASP A 192 12.99 -8.89 10.70
N MET A 193 13.04 -7.75 10.02
CA MET A 193 12.13 -7.48 8.89
C MET A 193 12.69 -6.60 7.78
N ILE A 194 12.04 -6.67 6.62
CA ILE A 194 12.17 -5.76 5.48
C ILE A 194 10.85 -5.02 5.28
N TRP A 195 10.92 -3.72 5.00
CA TRP A 195 9.84 -2.99 4.33
C TRP A 195 10.00 -3.18 2.82
N PHE A 196 9.11 -3.98 2.23
CA PHE A 196 9.11 -4.25 0.80
C PHE A 196 8.05 -3.42 0.10
N GLY A 197 8.43 -2.68 -0.95
CA GLY A 197 7.55 -1.70 -1.62
C GLY A 197 7.40 -1.90 -3.12
N VAL A 198 6.20 -1.66 -3.61
CA VAL A 198 5.88 -1.45 -5.04
C VAL A 198 5.45 0.01 -5.21
N PRO A 199 6.17 0.83 -5.99
CA PRO A 199 5.87 2.24 -6.10
C PRO A 199 4.67 2.50 -7.02
N ILE A 200 3.87 3.51 -6.68
CA ILE A 200 2.69 3.90 -7.45
C ILE A 200 2.89 5.26 -8.11
N TYR A 201 3.24 6.28 -7.33
CA TYR A 201 3.42 7.64 -7.83
C TYR A 201 4.33 8.44 -6.89
N ASP A 202 5.10 9.34 -7.45
CA ASP A 202 5.92 10.31 -6.72
C ASP A 202 6.00 11.58 -7.57
N VAL A 203 5.54 12.71 -7.04
CA VAL A 203 5.48 13.98 -7.80
C VAL A 203 6.84 14.43 -8.34
N ARG A 204 7.94 13.93 -7.78
CA ARG A 204 9.31 14.27 -8.20
C ARG A 204 9.72 13.60 -9.52
N TYR A 205 9.09 12.48 -9.88
CA TYR A 205 9.55 11.63 -10.96
C TYR A 205 8.41 11.23 -11.90
N PRO A 206 8.63 11.24 -13.23
CA PRO A 206 7.65 10.72 -14.19
C PRO A 206 7.30 9.25 -13.92
N ILE A 207 8.32 8.44 -13.60
CA ILE A 207 8.21 7.06 -13.13
C ILE A 207 9.05 6.96 -11.85
N PRO A 208 8.48 6.51 -10.71
CA PRO A 208 9.23 6.44 -9.47
C PRO A 208 10.46 5.52 -9.56
N PRO A 209 11.65 5.97 -9.13
CA PRO A 209 12.83 5.12 -9.07
C PRO A 209 12.70 4.09 -7.93
N GLY A 210 13.48 3.02 -8.03
CA GLY A 210 13.65 2.09 -6.91
C GLY A 210 14.37 2.77 -5.75
N HIS A 211 14.12 2.28 -4.54
CA HIS A 211 14.72 2.84 -3.33
C HIS A 211 15.24 1.73 -2.42
N GLN A 212 16.45 1.90 -1.91
CA GLN A 212 17.09 0.96 -0.99
C GLN A 212 17.80 1.76 0.10
N ALA A 213 17.28 1.70 1.32
CA ALA A 213 17.82 2.46 2.45
C ALA A 213 17.51 1.78 3.78
N VAL A 214 18.10 2.32 4.85
CA VAL A 214 17.66 2.03 6.20
C VAL A 214 16.53 3.01 6.53
N ASP A 215 15.43 2.49 7.08
CA ASP A 215 14.31 3.27 7.58
C ASP A 215 14.77 4.18 8.72
N GLN A 216 15.03 5.43 8.37
CA GLN A 216 15.54 6.49 9.24
C GLN A 216 14.94 7.81 8.78
N GLY A 217 14.66 8.72 9.72
CA GLY A 217 14.21 10.07 9.37
C GLY A 217 13.32 10.74 10.40
N ASN A 218 12.81 10.00 11.39
CA ASN A 218 12.07 10.52 12.54
C ASN A 218 12.19 9.58 13.75
N GLU A 219 11.58 9.95 14.88
CA GLU A 219 11.58 9.15 16.11
C GLU A 219 10.79 7.83 16.01
N ASP A 220 9.88 7.72 15.03
CA ASP A 220 9.06 6.53 14.79
C ASP A 220 9.67 5.55 13.76
N SER A 221 10.86 5.85 13.23
CA SER A 221 11.54 5.02 12.23
C SER A 221 11.98 3.67 12.82
N THR A 222 11.82 2.60 12.05
CA THR A 222 12.06 1.23 12.53
C THR A 222 13.54 0.84 12.58
N GLY A 223 14.42 1.57 11.87
CA GLY A 223 15.82 1.20 11.68
C GLY A 223 16.03 -0.04 10.81
N LYS A 224 14.98 -0.47 10.09
CA LYS A 224 14.96 -1.68 9.25
C LYS A 224 15.27 -1.37 7.81
N PHE A 225 15.61 -2.39 7.02
CA PHE A 225 15.89 -2.19 5.61
C PHE A 225 14.58 -1.92 4.85
N ILE A 226 14.56 -0.87 4.03
CA ILE A 226 13.49 -0.57 3.07
C ILE A 226 14.01 -0.89 1.68
N CYS A 227 13.22 -1.64 0.92
CA CYS A 227 13.47 -1.96 -0.47
C CYS A 227 12.21 -1.77 -1.30
N THR A 228 12.20 -0.75 -2.16
CA THR A 228 11.15 -0.45 -3.11
C THR A 228 11.66 -0.74 -4.52
N MET A 229 10.87 -1.47 -5.30
CA MET A 229 11.20 -1.82 -6.69
C MET A 229 11.21 -0.60 -7.60
N GLU A 230 11.89 -0.68 -8.74
CA GLU A 230 11.85 0.38 -9.76
C GLU A 230 10.49 0.41 -10.48
N GLY A 231 9.90 1.60 -10.61
CA GLY A 231 8.58 1.78 -11.22
C GLY A 231 8.50 1.35 -12.69
N SER A 232 9.61 1.41 -13.43
CA SER A 232 9.69 0.99 -14.83
C SER A 232 9.49 -0.51 -15.04
N ARG A 233 9.40 -1.30 -13.95
CA ARG A 233 8.99 -2.70 -14.01
C ARG A 233 7.47 -2.88 -14.14
N PHE A 234 6.71 -1.84 -13.79
CA PHE A 234 5.25 -1.86 -13.73
C PHE A 234 4.61 -0.88 -14.73
N TYR A 235 5.36 0.14 -15.18
CA TYR A 235 4.88 1.17 -16.08
C TYR A 235 5.85 1.42 -17.23
N ASP A 236 5.32 1.51 -18.45
CA ASP A 236 6.08 1.86 -19.66
C ASP A 236 6.07 3.36 -19.97
N SER A 237 5.28 4.14 -19.22
CA SER A 237 5.09 5.57 -19.42
C SER A 237 4.94 6.32 -18.10
N PRO A 238 5.15 7.64 -18.09
CA PRO A 238 4.85 8.45 -16.92
C PRO A 238 3.42 8.26 -16.40
N VAL A 239 3.25 8.40 -15.09
CA VAL A 239 1.93 8.44 -14.47
C VAL A 239 1.33 9.84 -14.67
N GLU A 240 0.29 9.93 -15.47
CA GLU A 240 -0.43 11.16 -15.77
C GLU A 240 -1.63 11.35 -14.83
N ILE A 241 -1.83 12.60 -14.42
CA ILE A 241 -2.97 13.01 -13.61
C ILE A 241 -4.28 12.70 -14.36
N ARG A 242 -5.24 12.08 -13.67
CA ARG A 242 -6.56 11.66 -14.17
C ARG A 242 -6.56 10.56 -15.23
N GLN A 243 -5.46 9.84 -15.39
CA GLN A 243 -5.44 8.59 -16.15
C GLN A 243 -5.48 7.38 -15.21
N TRP A 244 -6.11 6.31 -15.68
CA TRP A 244 -6.13 5.04 -14.96
C TRP A 244 -4.91 4.22 -15.35
N TYR A 245 -4.28 3.63 -14.34
CA TYR A 245 -3.17 2.72 -14.45
C TYR A 245 -3.46 1.45 -13.65
N THR A 246 -2.80 0.36 -14.01
CA THR A 246 -2.87 -0.90 -13.27
C THR A 246 -1.46 -1.33 -12.91
N VAL A 247 -1.25 -1.64 -11.63
CA VAL A 247 -0.11 -2.45 -11.20
C VAL A 247 -0.57 -3.89 -11.20
N ASP A 248 0.19 -4.78 -11.84
CA ASP A 248 -0.05 -6.22 -11.86
C ASP A 248 1.30 -6.94 -11.80
N CYS A 249 1.56 -7.68 -10.72
CA CYS A 249 2.84 -8.38 -10.56
C CYS A 249 2.76 -9.57 -9.59
N ASP A 250 3.73 -10.48 -9.71
CA ASP A 250 4.00 -11.52 -8.71
C ASP A 250 5.06 -11.00 -7.71
N LEU A 251 4.70 -10.95 -6.44
CA LEU A 251 5.56 -10.44 -5.37
C LEU A 251 6.67 -11.42 -4.96
N VAL A 252 6.51 -12.72 -5.20
CA VAL A 252 7.48 -13.74 -4.76
C VAL A 252 8.90 -13.51 -5.34
N PRO A 253 9.09 -13.35 -6.66
CA PRO A 253 10.42 -13.06 -7.20
C PRO A 253 10.97 -11.71 -6.74
N LEU A 254 10.12 -10.68 -6.65
CA LEU A 254 10.52 -9.34 -6.23
C LEU A 254 11.02 -9.31 -4.78
N LEU A 255 10.37 -10.08 -3.90
CA LEU A 255 10.78 -10.19 -2.50
C LEU A 255 12.12 -10.94 -2.36
N LYS A 256 12.40 -11.92 -3.22
CA LYS A 256 13.73 -12.58 -3.25
C LYS A 256 14.83 -11.58 -3.63
N GLU A 257 14.58 -10.74 -4.65
CA GLU A 257 15.50 -9.66 -5.02
C GLU A 257 15.69 -8.65 -3.87
N ALA A 258 14.61 -8.32 -3.14
CA ALA A 258 14.68 -7.44 -1.98
C ALA A 258 15.49 -8.04 -0.82
N LEU A 259 15.35 -9.35 -0.57
CA LEU A 259 16.15 -10.07 0.42
C LEU A 259 17.64 -10.06 0.02
N ASP A 260 17.96 -10.36 -1.23
CA ASP A 260 19.35 -10.30 -1.73
C ASP A 260 19.95 -8.90 -1.56
N ALA A 261 19.17 -7.86 -1.86
CA ALA A 261 19.58 -6.47 -1.68
C ALA A 261 19.83 -6.11 -0.19
N ALA A 262 18.99 -6.60 0.72
CA ALA A 262 19.16 -6.43 2.16
C ALA A 262 20.44 -7.13 2.67
N GLN A 263 20.64 -8.38 2.25
CA GLN A 263 21.79 -9.22 2.63
C GLN A 263 23.11 -8.63 2.15
N SER A 264 23.15 -8.11 0.92
CA SER A 264 24.33 -7.43 0.38
C SER A 264 24.76 -6.20 1.20
N ARG A 265 23.87 -5.68 2.06
CA ARG A 265 24.10 -4.52 2.94
C ARG A 265 24.17 -4.89 4.42
N GLY A 266 24.25 -6.18 4.74
CA GLY A 266 24.42 -6.66 6.11
C GLY A 266 23.14 -6.82 6.92
N PHE A 267 21.96 -6.74 6.28
CA PHE A 267 20.67 -7.01 6.91
C PHE A 267 20.20 -8.42 6.59
N LEU A 268 19.59 -9.12 7.54
CA LEU A 268 18.97 -10.44 7.33
C LEU A 268 19.91 -11.49 6.71
N VAL A 269 21.20 -11.45 7.05
CA VAL A 269 22.26 -12.30 6.45
C VAL A 269 22.16 -13.78 6.86
N LYS A 270 21.29 -14.12 7.82
CA LYS A 270 21.00 -15.48 8.31
C LYS A 270 19.57 -15.92 7.96
N THR A 271 18.87 -15.17 7.11
CA THR A 271 17.52 -15.43 6.66
C THR A 271 17.53 -16.08 5.28
N CYS A 272 16.77 -17.15 5.06
CA CYS A 272 16.46 -17.62 3.72
C CYS A 272 15.05 -17.17 3.30
N ALA A 273 14.73 -17.26 2.01
CA ALA A 273 13.43 -16.78 1.50
C ALA A 273 12.26 -17.49 2.18
N GLU A 274 12.39 -18.78 2.49
CA GLU A 274 11.35 -19.60 3.13
C GLU A 274 11.10 -19.23 4.60
N ASP A 275 12.03 -18.52 5.25
CA ASP A 275 11.85 -18.01 6.62
C ASP A 275 10.89 -16.82 6.66
N LEU A 276 10.67 -16.16 5.51
CA LEU A 276 9.93 -14.92 5.43
C LEU A 276 8.41 -15.12 5.44
N SER A 277 7.70 -14.18 6.04
CA SER A 277 6.24 -14.11 6.04
C SER A 277 5.77 -12.67 5.97
N PHE A 278 4.72 -12.45 5.18
CA PHE A 278 4.05 -11.16 5.10
C PHE A 278 3.24 -10.92 6.38
N GLY A 279 3.56 -9.86 7.12
CA GLY A 279 2.88 -9.52 8.38
C GLY A 279 1.78 -8.46 8.23
N GLY A 280 1.89 -7.58 7.25
CA GLY A 280 0.96 -6.49 7.05
C GLY A 280 1.16 -5.82 5.71
N PHE A 281 0.12 -5.13 5.28
CA PHE A 281 0.03 -4.38 4.04
C PHE A 281 -0.45 -2.96 4.34
N ASN A 282 0.15 -1.97 3.69
CA ASN A 282 -0.37 -0.60 3.66
C ASN A 282 -0.33 -0.01 2.25
N LEU A 283 -1.27 0.89 1.98
CA LEU A 283 -1.42 1.58 0.71
C LEU A 283 -2.00 2.97 0.94
N GLY A 284 -1.37 4.00 0.38
CA GLY A 284 -1.92 5.35 0.41
C GLY A 284 -0.86 6.43 0.26
N TRP A 285 -1.18 7.62 0.77
CA TRP A 285 -0.33 8.80 0.65
C TRP A 285 0.68 8.92 1.79
N GLU A 286 1.91 9.26 1.42
CA GLU A 286 2.92 9.88 2.28
C GLU A 286 3.23 11.27 1.71
N VAL A 287 3.00 12.32 2.49
CA VAL A 287 2.98 13.70 1.98
C VAL A 287 3.90 14.60 2.78
N PRO A 288 5.23 14.42 2.74
CA PRO A 288 6.17 15.28 3.46
C PRO A 288 6.31 16.70 2.90
N GLY A 289 5.81 16.98 1.69
CA GLY A 289 5.78 18.31 1.09
C GLY A 289 4.40 18.98 1.17
N SER A 290 4.36 20.29 0.95
CA SER A 290 3.11 21.06 0.90
C SER A 290 2.39 20.87 -0.44
N TYR A 291 1.65 19.75 -0.55
CA TYR A 291 0.88 19.39 -1.74
C TYR A 291 -0.57 19.04 -1.39
N THR A 292 -1.53 19.50 -2.21
CA THR A 292 -2.86 18.91 -2.23
C THR A 292 -2.90 17.78 -3.25
N CYS A 293 -2.96 16.55 -2.75
CA CYS A 293 -2.93 15.34 -3.53
C CYS A 293 -4.14 14.44 -3.27
N SER A 294 -4.61 13.76 -4.31
CA SER A 294 -5.75 12.85 -4.24
C SER A 294 -5.50 11.66 -5.16
N ILE A 295 -5.78 10.47 -4.66
CA ILE A 295 -5.65 9.22 -5.40
C ILE A 295 -6.88 8.36 -5.19
N HIS A 296 -7.29 7.69 -6.26
CA HIS A 296 -8.37 6.73 -6.26
C HIS A 296 -7.80 5.36 -6.55
N PHE A 297 -8.01 4.41 -5.64
CA PHE A 297 -7.63 3.01 -5.79
C PHE A 297 -8.86 2.12 -5.88
N LYS A 298 -8.83 1.11 -6.76
CA LYS A 298 -9.92 0.13 -6.91
C LYS A 298 -9.39 -1.21 -7.43
N ASN A 299 -10.26 -2.22 -7.49
CA ASN A 299 -9.92 -3.56 -7.97
C ASN A 299 -8.67 -4.16 -7.29
N LEU A 300 -8.50 -3.91 -5.99
CA LEU A 300 -7.36 -4.40 -5.21
C LEU A 300 -7.43 -5.92 -5.07
N LYS A 301 -6.32 -6.59 -5.38
CA LYS A 301 -6.15 -8.03 -5.22
C LYS A 301 -4.79 -8.34 -4.60
N LEU A 302 -4.79 -9.35 -3.76
CA LEU A 302 -3.60 -10.03 -3.28
C LEU A 302 -3.92 -11.52 -3.21
N GLU A 303 -3.58 -12.28 -4.24
CA GLU A 303 -4.02 -13.66 -4.41
C GLU A 303 -2.86 -14.63 -4.29
N LYS A 304 -2.94 -15.56 -3.33
CA LYS A 304 -1.93 -16.59 -3.14
C LYS A 304 -2.19 -17.80 -4.03
N GLN A 305 -1.12 -18.29 -4.65
CA GLN A 305 -1.07 -19.60 -5.29
C GLN A 305 -0.12 -20.48 -4.49
N SER A 306 -0.63 -21.58 -3.96
CA SER A 306 0.16 -22.48 -3.13
C SER A 306 1.02 -23.43 -3.96
N CYS A 307 2.15 -23.83 -3.40
CA CYS A 307 2.81 -25.06 -3.82
C CYS A 307 1.87 -26.22 -3.47
N ASN A 308 1.37 -26.98 -4.45
CA ASN A 308 0.57 -28.17 -4.19
C ASN A 308 1.32 -29.09 -3.21
N LYS A 309 0.63 -29.59 -2.18
CA LYS A 309 1.13 -30.67 -1.33
C LYS A 309 1.17 -31.99 -2.11
#